data_AF-A0A6G4C5Z9-F1
#
_entry.id   AF-A0A6G4C5Z9-F1
#
_cell.length_a   1.000
_cell.length_b   1.000
_cell.length_c   1.000
_cell.angle_alpha   90.00
_cell.angle_beta   90.00
_cell.angle_gamma   90.00
#
_symmetry.space_group_name_H-M   'P 1'
#
loop_
_entity.id
_entity.type
_entity.pdbx_description
1 polymer ?
#
loop_
_entity_poly.entity_id
_entity_poly.type
_entity_poly.pdbx_seq_one_letter_code
_entity_poly.pdbx_strand_id
1 'polypeptide(L)'
;AVYEKLVLEGFIASRPGVGYNVILSSRVELPESKAPQSDLDHPPSVLQTQAPDTYVDVDSPMFFSLGNPDESSFPWQRWRSWNNKASRSKHLLMTRYHPPAGLMSLRQELVKYLANARGIHTDAEHIIIT
;
A
#
# COMPACT_ATOMS: atom_id res chain seq x y z
N ALA A 1 31.24 4.72 11.20
CA ALA A 1 30.26 4.35 10.16
C ALA A 1 30.13 5.41 9.05
N VAL A 2 29.44 6.54 9.26
CA VAL A 2 29.18 7.51 8.16
C VAL A 2 30.46 8.21 7.66
N TYR A 3 31.30 8.72 8.57
CA TYR A 3 32.55 9.40 8.19
C TYR A 3 33.56 8.48 7.51
N GLU A 4 33.67 7.22 7.94
CA GLU A 4 34.54 6.23 7.29
C GLU A 4 34.08 5.94 5.86
N LYS A 5 32.77 5.85 5.64
CA LYS A 5 32.21 5.69 4.28
C LYS A 5 32.56 6.87 3.39
N LEU A 6 32.45 8.10 3.89
CA LEU A 6 32.81 9.31 3.16
C LEU A 6 34.31 9.39 2.83
N VAL A 7 35.18 8.86 3.70
CA VAL A 7 36.62 8.75 3.42
C VAL A 7 36.89 7.73 2.33
N LEU A 8 36.24 6.56 2.39
CA LEU A 8 36.41 5.49 1.41
C LEU A 8 35.90 5.88 0.02
N GLU A 9 34.77 6.60 -0.05
CA GLU A 9 34.22 7.12 -1.31
C GLU A 9 35.00 8.34 -1.85
N GLY A 10 36.01 8.81 -1.11
CA GLY A 10 36.88 9.90 -1.55
C GLY A 10 36.23 11.29 -1.45
N PHE A 11 35.13 11.42 -0.72
CA PHE A 11 34.46 12.71 -0.50
C PHE A 11 35.15 13.58 0.56
N ILE A 12 35.83 12.95 1.53
CA ILE A 12 36.58 13.67 2.58
C ILE A 12 37.96 13.04 2.84
N ALA A 13 38.96 13.84 3.17
CA ALA A 13 40.29 13.40 3.59
C ALA A 13 40.48 13.57 5.10
N SER A 14 40.99 12.53 5.78
CA SER A 14 41.39 12.62 7.19
C SER A 14 42.81 13.19 7.30
N ARG A 15 43.00 14.20 8.17
CA ARG A 15 44.31 14.74 8.54
C ARG A 15 44.54 14.56 10.04
N PRO A 16 45.56 13.78 10.46
CA PRO A 16 45.87 13.58 11.88
C PRO A 16 46.08 14.91 12.60
N GLY A 17 45.38 15.12 13.73
CA GLY A 17 45.45 16.33 14.54
C GLY A 17 44.58 17.51 14.08
N VAL A 18 43.93 17.43 12.91
CA VAL A 18 43.12 18.53 12.33
C VAL A 18 41.66 18.12 12.06
N GLY A 19 41.39 16.85 11.78
CA GLY A 19 40.04 16.33 11.48
C GLY A 19 39.84 15.98 10.00
N TYR A 20 38.65 16.19 9.47
CA TYR A 20 38.30 15.84 8.07
C TYR A 20 38.15 17.08 7.19
N ASN A 21 38.61 17.00 5.94
CA ASN A 21 38.49 18.05 4.93
C ASN A 21 37.72 17.54 3.70
N VAL A 22 36.80 18.34 3.14
CA VAL A 22 35.98 17.96 1.99
C VAL A 22 36.79 18.08 0.70
N ILE A 23 36.86 16.99 -0.07
CA ILE A 23 37.48 16.97 -1.39
C ILE A 23 36.44 17.43 -2.40
N LEU A 24 36.56 18.66 -2.88
CA LEU A 24 35.69 19.16 -3.95
C LEU A 24 36.19 18.58 -5.29
N SER A 25 35.61 17.47 -5.72
CA SER A 25 35.75 17.05 -7.11
C SER A 25 35.02 18.05 -8.01
N SER A 26 35.60 18.31 -9.17
CA SER A 26 35.16 19.26 -10.19
C SER A 26 33.63 19.40 -10.31
N ARG A 27 33.16 20.64 -10.46
CA ARG A 27 31.75 20.98 -10.66
C ARG A 27 31.14 20.11 -11.76
N VAL A 28 30.13 19.31 -11.42
CA VAL A 28 29.33 18.59 -12.41
C VAL A 28 28.54 19.62 -13.19
N GLU A 29 28.91 19.86 -14.44
CA GLU A 29 28.06 20.59 -15.38
C GLU A 29 26.87 19.68 -15.69
N LEU A 30 25.71 20.05 -15.16
CA LEU A 30 24.45 19.40 -15.53
C LEU A 30 24.18 19.77 -16.99
N PRO A 31 24.01 18.80 -17.90
CA PRO A 31 23.65 19.12 -19.27
C PRO A 31 22.31 19.86 -19.25
N GLU A 32 22.26 21.04 -19.88
CA GLU A 32 20.99 21.71 -20.14
C GLU A 32 20.14 20.78 -21.01
N SER A 33 19.18 20.10 -20.38
CA SER A 33 18.21 19.31 -21.10
C SER A 33 17.26 20.27 -21.79
N LYS A 34 17.56 20.58 -23.06
CA LYS A 34 16.61 21.24 -23.95
C LYS A 34 15.53 20.21 -24.31
N ALA A 35 14.56 20.03 -23.42
CA ALA A 35 13.39 19.22 -23.71
C ALA A 35 12.71 19.78 -24.97
N PRO A 36 12.23 18.93 -25.90
CA PRO A 36 11.44 19.41 -27.02
C PRO A 36 10.17 20.05 -26.45
N GLN A 37 9.99 21.34 -26.71
CA GLN A 37 8.74 22.02 -26.42
C GLN A 37 7.68 21.39 -27.34
N SER A 38 6.89 20.46 -26.79
CA SER A 38 5.69 19.99 -27.45
C SER A 38 4.67 21.13 -27.45
N ASP A 39 4.07 21.45 -28.61
CA ASP A 39 3.03 22.47 -28.84
C ASP A 39 1.70 22.26 -28.06
N LEU A 40 1.74 21.51 -26.96
CA LEU A 40 0.64 21.40 -26.02
C LEU A 40 0.95 22.33 -24.84
N ASP A 41 0.54 23.60 -24.97
CA ASP A 41 0.67 24.65 -23.95
C ASP A 41 -0.13 24.38 -22.66
N HIS A 42 -0.74 23.20 -22.55
CA HIS A 42 -1.33 22.72 -21.32
C HIS A 42 -0.53 21.50 -20.85
N PRO A 43 -0.07 21.48 -19.59
CA PRO A 43 0.38 20.22 -19.01
C PRO A 43 -0.75 19.20 -19.21
N PRO A 44 -0.46 17.92 -19.52
CA PRO A 44 -1.49 16.91 -19.53
C PRO A 44 -2.25 17.05 -18.22
N SER A 45 -3.56 17.33 -18.30
CA SER A 45 -4.38 17.40 -17.10
C SER A 45 -4.27 16.03 -16.49
N VAL A 46 -3.44 15.91 -15.46
CA VAL A 46 -3.34 14.70 -14.67
C VAL A 46 -4.77 14.51 -14.21
N LEU A 47 -5.45 13.47 -14.72
CA LEU A 47 -6.66 13.01 -14.08
C LEU A 47 -6.24 12.87 -12.63
N GLN A 48 -6.75 13.75 -11.77
CA GLN A 48 -6.59 13.60 -10.34
C GLN A 48 -7.45 12.39 -10.01
N THR A 49 -6.95 11.19 -10.34
CA THR A 49 -7.39 9.96 -9.72
C THR A 49 -7.08 10.19 -8.27
N GLN A 50 -8.14 10.53 -7.54
CA GLN A 50 -8.13 10.68 -6.10
C GLN A 50 -7.41 9.46 -5.54
N ALA A 51 -6.60 9.68 -4.50
CA ALA A 51 -5.98 8.57 -3.81
C ALA A 51 -7.07 7.53 -3.51
N PRO A 52 -6.83 6.24 -3.77
CA PRO A 52 -7.86 5.19 -3.70
C PRO A 52 -8.59 5.13 -2.35
N ASP A 53 -8.02 5.74 -1.31
CA ASP A 53 -8.49 5.68 0.06
C ASP A 53 -9.22 6.95 0.54
N THR A 54 -9.41 7.97 -0.32
CA THR A 54 -10.10 9.21 0.09
C THR A 54 -11.52 9.25 -0.43
N TYR A 55 -12.49 9.04 0.47
CA TYR A 55 -13.89 9.34 0.18
C TYR A 55 -14.07 10.84 0.01
N VAL A 56 -14.57 11.27 -1.14
CA VAL A 56 -14.95 12.66 -1.37
C VAL A 56 -16.41 12.81 -1.01
N ASP A 57 -16.66 13.60 0.04
CA ASP A 57 -18.00 14.06 0.35
C ASP A 57 -18.47 14.92 -0.83
N VAL A 58 -19.44 14.41 -1.57
CA VAL A 58 -20.01 15.15 -2.69
C VAL A 58 -20.98 16.15 -2.06
N ASP A 59 -20.72 17.45 -2.23
CA ASP A 59 -21.54 18.56 -1.69
C ASP A 59 -23.05 18.43 -1.96
N SER A 60 -23.44 17.59 -2.93
CA SER A 60 -24.81 17.16 -3.17
C SER A 60 -24.93 15.63 -3.04
N PRO A 61 -25.68 15.09 -2.06
CA PRO A 61 -25.86 13.65 -1.93
C PRO A 61 -26.61 13.09 -3.14
N MET A 62 -25.95 12.18 -3.87
CA MET A 62 -26.55 11.46 -4.98
C MET A 62 -27.23 10.19 -4.45
N PHE A 63 -28.53 10.26 -4.19
CA PHE A 63 -29.29 9.18 -3.54
C PHE A 63 -29.46 7.89 -4.37
N PHE A 64 -29.12 7.91 -5.67
CA PHE A 64 -29.29 6.77 -6.59
C PHE A 64 -27.97 6.29 -7.22
N SER A 65 -26.85 6.50 -6.53
CA SER A 65 -25.57 5.96 -6.96
C SER A 65 -25.53 4.44 -6.80
N LEU A 66 -25.27 3.73 -7.89
CA LEU A 66 -24.97 2.30 -7.84
C LEU A 66 -23.60 2.09 -7.21
N GLY A 67 -23.47 1.06 -6.37
CA GLY A 67 -22.19 0.68 -5.76
C GLY A 67 -21.89 1.31 -4.40
N ASN A 68 -22.72 2.24 -3.91
CA ASN A 68 -22.58 2.80 -2.56
C ASN A 68 -23.46 2.02 -1.58
N PRO A 69 -22.88 1.20 -0.68
CA PRO A 69 -23.65 0.53 0.36
C PRO A 69 -24.11 1.54 1.42
N ASP A 70 -25.25 1.26 2.07
CA ASP A 70 -25.73 2.06 3.20
C ASP A 70 -24.80 1.92 4.41
N GLU A 71 -24.17 3.01 4.82
CA GLU A 71 -23.23 3.08 5.94
C GLU A 71 -23.86 2.66 7.29
N SER A 72 -25.15 2.97 7.46
CA SER A 72 -25.89 2.69 8.69
C SER A 72 -26.31 1.23 8.81
N SER A 73 -26.41 0.52 7.68
CA SER A 73 -26.77 -0.90 7.64
C SER A 73 -25.64 -1.83 8.08
N PHE A 74 -24.38 -1.38 8.00
CA PHE A 74 -23.25 -2.22 8.33
C PHE A 74 -23.15 -2.45 9.85
N PRO A 75 -23.07 -3.71 10.33
CA PRO A 75 -23.12 -4.03 11.75
C PRO A 75 -21.77 -3.80 12.46
N TRP A 76 -21.32 -2.55 12.53
CA TRP A 76 -20.00 -2.13 13.05
C TRP A 76 -19.63 -2.74 14.40
N GLN A 77 -20.57 -2.77 15.35
CA GLN A 77 -20.33 -3.30 16.69
C GLN A 77 -20.04 -4.80 16.68
N ARG A 78 -20.83 -5.58 15.92
CA ARG A 78 -20.64 -7.03 15.79
C ARG A 78 -19.35 -7.34 15.04
N TRP A 79 -19.10 -6.62 13.95
CA TRP A 79 -17.87 -6.74 13.17
C TRP A 79 -16.62 -6.56 14.04
N ARG A 80 -16.58 -5.48 14.84
CA ARG A 80 -15.48 -5.21 15.77
C ARG A 80 -15.31 -6.34 16.77
N SER A 81 -16.41 -6.87 17.33
CA SER A 81 -16.37 -7.98 18.28
C SER A 81 -15.78 -9.25 17.66
N TRP A 82 -16.21 -9.62 16.45
CA TRP A 82 -15.73 -10.81 15.76
C TRP A 82 -14.26 -10.68 15.35
N ASN A 83 -13.88 -9.52 14.82
CA ASN A 83 -12.50 -9.23 14.43
C ASN A 83 -11.55 -9.31 15.64
N ASN A 84 -11.90 -8.64 16.73
CA ASN A 84 -11.08 -8.64 17.95
C ASN A 84 -10.94 -10.04 18.55
N LYS A 85 -12.01 -10.85 18.55
CA LYS A 85 -11.98 -12.23 19.04
C LYS A 85 -11.01 -13.07 18.21
N ALA A 86 -11.08 -12.96 16.88
CA ALA A 86 -10.20 -13.70 15.99
C ALA A 86 -8.73 -13.28 16.14
N SER A 87 -8.44 -11.98 16.26
CA SER A 87 -7.08 -11.45 16.44
C SER A 87 -6.42 -11.93 17.74
N ARG A 88 -7.17 -11.97 18.85
CA ARG A 88 -6.66 -12.45 20.15
C ARG A 88 -6.22 -13.91 20.10
N SER A 89 -6.97 -14.76 19.41
CA SER A 89 -6.66 -16.19 19.29
C SER A 89 -5.55 -16.51 18.30
N LYS A 90 -5.13 -15.54 17.47
CA LYS A 90 -4.30 -15.78 16.29
C LYS A 90 -3.12 -14.81 16.15
N HIS A 91 -2.59 -14.30 17.27
CA HIS A 91 -1.45 -13.38 17.29
C HIS A 91 -0.27 -13.86 16.41
N LEU A 92 0.08 -15.15 16.51
CA LEU A 92 1.16 -15.77 15.72
C LEU A 92 0.88 -15.88 14.22
N LEU A 93 -0.40 -16.00 13.83
CA LEU A 93 -0.81 -16.05 12.44
C LEU A 93 -0.72 -14.64 11.83
N MET A 94 -1.18 -13.61 12.53
CA MET A 94 -1.15 -12.23 12.02
C MET A 94 0.27 -11.67 11.80
N THR A 95 1.29 -12.24 12.45
CA THR A 95 2.68 -11.79 12.32
C THR A 95 3.49 -12.53 11.26
N ARG A 96 2.91 -13.52 10.57
CA ARG A 96 3.62 -14.37 9.59
C ARG A 96 2.96 -14.30 8.23
N TYR A 97 3.76 -14.56 7.20
CA TYR A 97 3.24 -14.67 5.84
C TYR A 97 2.22 -15.80 5.76
N HIS A 98 1.07 -15.51 5.14
CA HIS A 98 0.00 -16.48 4.94
C HIS A 98 0.16 -17.21 3.60
N PRO A 99 -0.45 -18.40 3.46
CA PRO A 99 -0.55 -19.04 2.15
C PRO A 99 -1.15 -18.07 1.13
N PRO A 100 -0.68 -18.07 -0.12
CA PRO A 100 -1.12 -17.11 -1.14
C PRO A 100 -2.62 -17.25 -1.47
N ALA A 101 -3.20 -18.44 -1.29
CA ALA A 101 -4.65 -18.66 -1.45
C ALA A 101 -5.49 -18.18 -0.26
N GLY A 102 -4.87 -17.71 0.83
CA GLY A 102 -5.51 -17.36 2.09
C GLY A 102 -5.54 -18.49 3.11
N LEU A 103 -6.08 -18.18 4.29
CA LEU A 103 -6.11 -19.08 5.45
C LEU A 103 -6.98 -20.32 5.20
N MET A 104 -6.42 -21.52 5.41
CA MET A 104 -7.15 -22.79 5.25
C MET A 104 -8.45 -22.83 6.08
N SER A 105 -8.38 -22.43 7.36
CA SER A 105 -9.55 -22.43 8.24
C SER A 105 -10.67 -21.51 7.73
N LEU A 106 -10.33 -20.42 7.04
CA LEU A 106 -11.30 -19.51 6.44
C LEU A 106 -11.93 -20.15 5.20
N ARG A 107 -11.12 -20.75 4.32
CA ARG A 107 -11.58 -21.43 3.11
C ARG A 107 -12.56 -22.56 3.43
N GLN A 108 -12.31 -23.34 4.49
CA GLN A 108 -13.22 -24.40 4.95
C GLN A 108 -14.59 -23.86 5.42
N GLU A 109 -14.62 -22.74 6.14
CA GLU A 109 -15.89 -22.11 6.53
C GLU A 109 -16.62 -21.49 5.33
N LEU A 110 -15.87 -20.96 4.36
CA LEU A 110 -16.45 -20.44 3.12
C LEU A 110 -17.09 -21.53 2.27
N VAL A 111 -16.55 -22.75 2.23
CA VAL A 111 -17.21 -23.89 1.55
C VAL A 111 -18.63 -24.08 2.11
N LYS A 112 -18.77 -24.12 3.44
CA LYS A 112 -20.08 -24.28 4.11
C LYS A 112 -21.00 -23.11 3.82
N TYR A 113 -20.46 -21.89 3.89
CA TYR A 113 -21.23 -20.68 3.62
C TYR A 113 -21.72 -20.62 2.17
N LEU A 114 -20.87 -20.95 1.20
CA LEU A 114 -21.20 -20.94 -0.23
C LEU A 114 -22.22 -22.03 -0.58
N ALA A 115 -22.12 -23.21 0.03
CA ALA A 115 -23.13 -24.25 -0.12
C ALA A 115 -24.50 -23.77 0.38
N ASN A 116 -24.55 -23.11 1.55
CA ASN A 116 -25.80 -22.63 2.13
C ASN A 116 -26.39 -21.40 1.41
N ALA A 117 -25.57 -20.37 1.19
CA ALA A 117 -26.03 -19.08 0.66
C ALA A 117 -26.22 -19.09 -0.86
N ARG A 118 -25.49 -19.95 -1.58
CA ARG A 118 -25.45 -19.95 -3.05
C ARG A 118 -25.58 -21.33 -3.70
N GLY A 119 -25.72 -22.42 -2.93
CA GLY A 119 -25.80 -23.78 -3.47
C GLY A 119 -24.51 -24.29 -4.13
N ILE A 120 -23.39 -23.60 -3.92
CA ILE A 120 -22.11 -23.94 -4.57
C ILE A 120 -21.40 -25.01 -3.74
N HIS A 121 -21.21 -26.18 -4.35
CA HIS A 121 -20.46 -27.28 -3.76
C HIS A 121 -19.03 -27.26 -4.30
N THR A 122 -18.06 -26.98 -3.43
CA THR A 122 -16.65 -26.88 -3.80
C THR A 122 -15.76 -27.31 -2.64
N ASP A 123 -14.49 -27.57 -2.92
CA ASP A 123 -13.48 -27.87 -1.92
C ASP A 123 -12.71 -26.62 -1.53
N ALA A 124 -12.17 -26.60 -0.31
CA ALA A 124 -11.40 -25.46 0.20
C ALA A 124 -10.19 -25.13 -0.68
N GLU A 125 -9.60 -26.11 -1.37
CA GLU A 125 -8.46 -25.92 -2.28
C GLU A 125 -8.79 -25.15 -3.55
N HIS A 126 -10.07 -25.07 -3.93
CA HIS A 126 -10.51 -24.31 -5.10
C HIS A 126 -10.90 -22.85 -4.77
N ILE A 127 -10.69 -22.41 -3.53
CA ILE A 127 -11.01 -21.04 -3.08
C ILE A 127 -9.71 -20.25 -2.92
N ILE A 128 -9.65 -19.08 -3.57
CA ILE A 128 -8.58 -18.10 -3.42
C ILE A 128 -9.18 -16.81 -2.84
N ILE A 129 -8.54 -16.26 -1.82
CA ILE A 129 -8.94 -15.01 -1.19
C ILE A 129 -8.05 -13.88 -1.72
N THR A 130 -8.67 -12.80 -2.18
CA THR A 130 -8.02 -11.61 -2.77
C THR A 130 -8.22 -10.39 -1.89
#